data_AF-A0A2D8SDU0-F1
#
_entry.id   AF-A0A2D8SDU0-F1
#
_cell.length_a   1.000
_cell.length_b   1.000
_cell.length_c   1.000
_cell.angle_alpha   90.00
_cell.angle_beta   90.00
_cell.angle_gamma   90.00
#
_symmetry.space_group_name_H-M   'P 1'
#
loop_
_entity.id
_entity.type
_entity.pdbx_description
1 polymer ?
#
loop_
_entity_poly.entity_id
_entity_poly.type
_entity_poly.pdbx_seq_one_letter_code
_entity_poly.pdbx_strand_id
1 'polypeptide(L)' 'EPDPYTVLGVQLNDDFDTIRGAWRDLVRTYHPDRMIARGLPEEAINLAEKRIIQINKAYELVKKDFV' A
#
# COMPACT_ATOMS: atom_id res chain seq x y z
N GLU A 1 -1.99 -12.36 10.40
CA GLU A 1 -1.89 -11.40 9.28
C GLU A 1 -0.96 -10.26 9.71
N PRO A 2 -0.22 -9.61 8.80
CA PRO A 2 0.59 -8.46 9.17
C PRO A 2 -0.30 -7.32 9.69
N ASP A 3 0.18 -6.61 10.69
CA ASP A 3 -0.51 -5.44 11.25
C ASP A 3 -0.71 -4.37 10.14
N PRO A 4 -1.96 -3.90 9.90
CA PRO A 4 -2.23 -3.01 8.79
C PRO A 4 -1.55 -1.63 8.92
N TYR A 5 -1.36 -1.12 10.14
CA TYR A 5 -0.63 0.13 10.37
C TYR A 5 0.85 -0.02 9.98
N THR A 6 1.47 -1.15 10.37
CA THR A 6 2.81 -1.52 9.93
C THR A 6 2.92 -1.70 8.40
N VAL A 7 1.92 -2.28 7.74
CA VAL A 7 1.92 -2.44 6.26
C VAL A 7 1.90 -1.10 5.55
N LEU A 8 1.14 -0.13 6.08
CA LEU A 8 1.04 1.22 5.53
C LEU A 8 2.19 2.14 5.97
N GLY A 9 3.00 1.72 6.96
CA GLY A 9 4.11 2.53 7.48
C GLY A 9 3.64 3.75 8.28
N VAL A 10 2.47 3.65 8.92
CA VAL A 10 1.83 4.71 9.70
C VAL A 10 1.64 4.28 11.14
N GLN A 11 1.39 5.24 12.03
CA GLN A 11 1.10 4.99 13.43
C GLN A 11 -0.41 4.85 13.66
N LEU A 12 -0.78 4.16 14.75
CA LEU A 12 -2.19 3.99 15.15
C LEU A 12 -2.90 5.33 15.45
N ASN A 13 -2.14 6.34 15.85
CA ASN A 13 -2.64 7.67 16.21
C ASN A 13 -2.52 8.70 15.09
N ASP A 14 -2.07 8.30 13.89
CA ASP A 14 -2.06 9.20 12.73
C ASP A 14 -3.51 9.53 12.33
N ASP A 15 -3.72 10.76 11.82
CA ASP A 15 -5.02 11.14 11.30
C ASP A 15 -5.34 10.44 9.97
N PHE A 16 -6.62 10.40 9.62
CA PHE A 16 -7.08 9.71 8.42
C PHE A 16 -6.47 10.26 7.12
N ASP A 17 -6.21 11.57 7.07
CA ASP A 17 -5.60 12.20 5.89
C ASP A 17 -4.15 11.78 5.70
N THR A 18 -3.39 11.66 6.79
CA THR A 18 -2.02 11.14 6.82
C THR A 18 -1.99 9.68 6.36
N ILE A 19 -2.88 8.84 6.91
CA ILE A 19 -3.03 7.43 6.53
C ILE A 19 -3.38 7.30 5.04
N ARG A 20 -4.32 8.11 4.57
CA ARG A 20 -4.72 8.14 3.15
C ARG A 20 -3.59 8.61 2.25
N GLY A 21 -2.78 9.58 2.70
CA GLY A 21 -1.58 10.04 2.00
C GLY A 21 -0.56 8.92 1.83
N ALA A 22 -0.21 8.24 2.92
CA ALA A 22 0.72 7.11 2.91
C ALA A 22 0.25 5.97 1.99
N TRP A 23 -1.04 5.61 2.06
CA TRP A 23 -1.63 4.63 1.14
C TRP A 23 -1.47 5.03 -0.34
N ARG A 24 -1.74 6.29 -0.70
CA ARG A 24 -1.58 6.78 -2.07
C ARG A 24 -0.14 6.69 -2.55
N ASP A 25 0.82 7.04 -1.69
CA ASP A 25 2.24 6.97 -2.01
C ASP A 25 2.72 5.54 -2.21
N LEU A 26 2.24 4.60 -1.39
CA LEU A 26 2.53 3.18 -1.53
C LEU A 26 1.94 2.62 -2.84
N VAL A 27 0.66 2.86 -3.13
CA VAL A 27 0.05 2.42 -4.40
C VAL A 27 0.81 2.98 -5.60
N ARG A 28 1.18 4.25 -5.56
CA ARG A 28 1.93 4.93 -6.61
C ARG A 28 3.36 4.38 -6.77
N THR A 29 3.97 3.88 -5.70
CA THR A 29 5.30 3.28 -5.70
C THR A 29 5.28 1.86 -6.26
N TYR A 30 4.26 1.08 -5.88
CA TYR A 30 4.14 -0.33 -6.22
C TYR A 30 3.26 -0.61 -7.45
N HIS A 31 2.77 0.43 -8.13
CA HIS A 31 1.87 0.26 -9.27
C HIS A 31 2.52 -0.58 -10.39
N PRO A 32 1.91 -1.68 -10.86
CA PRO A 32 2.48 -2.54 -11.88
C PRO A 32 2.76 -1.78 -13.17
N ASP A 33 1.85 -0.92 -13.63
CA ASP A 33 2.08 -0.09 -14.83
C ASP A 33 3.37 0.75 -14.76
N ARG A 34 3.71 1.26 -13.57
CA ARG A 34 4.95 2.05 -13.40
C ARG A 34 6.19 1.17 -13.43
N MET A 35 6.08 -0.06 -12.97
CA MET A 35 7.17 -1.03 -13.03
C MET A 35 7.38 -1.55 -14.44
N ILE A 36 6.30 -1.83 -15.15
CA ILE A 36 6.28 -2.22 -16.57
C ILE A 36 6.90 -1.09 -17.41
N ALA A 37 6.47 0.16 -17.20
CA ALA A 37 7.02 1.32 -17.91
C ALA A 37 8.51 1.55 -17.65
N ARG A 38 9.04 1.07 -16.51
CA ARG A 38 10.47 1.12 -16.17
C ARG A 38 11.26 -0.10 -16.68
N GLY A 39 10.60 -1.06 -17.33
CA GLY A 39 11.23 -2.28 -17.84
C GLY A 39 11.74 -3.21 -16.73
N LEU A 40 11.08 -3.22 -15.57
CA LEU A 40 11.44 -4.15 -14.49
C LEU A 40 11.13 -5.60 -14.88
N PRO A 41 11.92 -6.58 -14.38
CA PRO A 41 11.67 -7.99 -14.66
C PRO A 41 10.32 -8.44 -14.10
N GLU A 42 9.74 -9.48 -14.72
CA GLU A 42 8.44 -10.04 -14.35
C GLU A 42 8.36 -10.42 -12.87
N GLU A 43 9.43 -10.97 -12.29
CA GLU A 43 9.47 -11.33 -10.88
C GLU A 43 9.32 -10.10 -9.95
N ALA A 44 9.90 -8.96 -10.33
CA ALA A 44 9.74 -7.71 -9.58
C ALA A 44 8.31 -7.17 -9.68
N ILE A 45 7.69 -7.28 -10.86
CA ILE A 45 6.28 -6.92 -11.07
C ILE A 45 5.36 -7.80 -10.21
N ASN A 46 5.57 -9.12 -10.23
CA ASN A 46 4.81 -10.08 -9.43
C ASN A 46 4.94 -9.81 -7.91
N LEU A 47 6.12 -9.40 -7.44
CA LEU A 47 6.32 -9.01 -6.05
C LEU A 47 5.55 -7.72 -5.71
N ALA A 48 5.55 -6.75 -6.62
CA ALA A 48 4.84 -5.49 -6.44
C ALA A 48 3.32 -5.66 -6.44
N GLU A 49 2.77 -6.54 -7.28
CA GLU A 49 1.36 -6.91 -7.27
C GLU A 49 0.93 -7.49 -5.92
N LYS A 50 1.69 -8.46 -5.40
CA LYS A 50 1.48 -9.02 -4.06
C LYS A 50 1.53 -7.92 -2.99
N ARG A 51 2.45 -6.96 -3.14
CA ARG A 51 2.58 -5.85 -2.20
C ARG A 51 1.38 -4.90 -2.27
N ILE A 52 0.90 -4.55 -3.46
CA ILE A 52 -0.29 -3.71 -3.64
C ILE A 52 -1.55 -4.34 -3.03
N ILE A 53 -1.71 -5.66 -3.16
CA ILE A 53 -2.84 -6.38 -2.55
C ILE A 53 -2.79 -6.23 -1.02
N GLN A 54 -1.61 -6.39 -0.42
CA GLN A 54 -1.42 -6.19 1.02
C GLN A 54 -1.70 -4.75 1.45
N ILE A 55 -1.21 -3.76 0.68
CA ILE A 55 -1.43 -2.32 0.94
C ILE A 55 -2.91 -1.98 0.91
N ASN A 56 -3.64 -2.42 -0.12
CA ASN A 56 -5.07 -2.14 -0.25
C ASN A 56 -5.88 -2.82 0.86
N LYS A 57 -5.55 -4.08 1.19
CA LYS A 57 -6.20 -4.77 2.31
C LYS A 57 -5.95 -4.06 3.64
N ALA A 58 -4.73 -3.61 3.89
CA ALA A 58 -4.39 -2.88 5.11
C ALA A 58 -5.16 -1.55 5.21
N TYR A 59 -5.23 -0.80 4.11
CA TYR A 59 -6.00 0.45 4.06
C TYR A 59 -7.50 0.22 4.30
N GLU A 60 -8.10 -0.82 3.72
CA GLU A 60 -9.51 -1.14 3.98
C GLU A 60 -9.79 -1.59 5.42
N LEU A 61 -8.80 -2.14 6.12
CA LEU A 61 -8.93 -2.45 7.55
C LEU A 61 -8.87 -1.17 8.39
N VAL A 62 -7.83 -0.36 8.20
CA VAL A 62 -7.65 0.90 8.95
C VAL A 62 -8.80 1.86 8.71
N LYS A 63 -9.26 2.00 7.45
CA LYS A 63 -10.37 2.87 7.10
C LYS A 63 -11.64 2.60 7.89
N LYS A 64 -11.92 1.34 8.27
CA LYS A 64 -13.10 0.99 9.08
C LYS A 64 -13.06 1.56 10.49
N ASP A 65 -11.88 1.90 11.00
CA ASP A 65 -11.72 2.53 12.32
C ASP A 65 -12.14 4.02 12.31
N PHE A 66 -12.33 4.60 11.11
CA PHE A 66 -12.68 6.01 10.89
C PHE A 66 -14.09 6.22 10.30
N VAL A 67 -14.87 5.13 10.11
CA VAL A 67 -16.27 5.20 9.61
C VAL A 67 -17.26 5.04 10.75
#